data_AF-A0A930SXY2-F1
#
_entry.id   AF-A0A930SXY2-F1
#
_cell.length_a   1.000
_cell.length_b   1.000
_cell.length_c   1.000
_cell.angle_alpha   90.00
_cell.angle_beta   90.00
_cell.angle_gamma   90.00
#
_symmetry.space_group_name_H-M   'P 1'
#
loop_
_entity.id
_entity.type
_entity.pdbx_description
1 polymer ?
#
loop_
_entity_poly.entity_id
_entity_poly.type
_entity_poly.pdbx_seq_one_letter_code
_entity_poly.pdbx_strand_id
1 'polypeptide(L)'
;MNALNFSNSYRAPLLSPDQLFATPQPPRFPRNSFNSVSNLLNQRSSARPDQVQLSMPALTPTRPTALQPLFANSDSWQPISRPAASRPAQTPRLSPLPRTQALSPNQAVRHQQIQQIITDSGLSEWRSGVRETQGSNKSPRINEYARNSKFGPGYEWCGFFTAWNYSQAGFKHPQDFASYQKARDFFLYRSYTSRDSGLHQRLDNLRAEHKAEGSSRQYFIMPGSPTEQYVKNYSRYYGHVDLPSMTHDWRNLPIQPGDIALFSHGHVGQVISYDPSTGKLETVEGNTSGKGPDGKNWSQAVVRKTYDLSKEADRKRFDGFGRAALGDFE
;
A
#
# COMPACT_ATOMS: atom_id res chain seq x y z
N MET A 1 39.22 58.41 22.00
CA MET A 1 37.88 58.84 22.45
C MET A 1 37.02 59.06 21.22
N ASN A 2 36.11 58.13 20.92
CA ASN A 2 34.99 58.31 19.98
C ASN A 2 34.02 57.15 20.24
N ALA A 3 32.93 57.45 20.94
CA ALA A 3 31.83 56.53 21.20
C ALA A 3 30.73 56.80 20.17
N LEU A 4 30.41 55.81 19.34
CA LEU A 4 29.25 55.85 18.45
C LEU A 4 28.12 55.03 19.10
N ASN A 5 27.11 55.75 19.56
CA ASN A 5 25.82 55.23 19.99
C ASN A 5 24.97 54.88 18.76
N PHE A 6 24.49 53.64 18.67
CA PHE A 6 23.35 53.28 17.82
C PHE A 6 22.33 52.51 18.66
N SER A 7 21.30 53.22 19.11
CA SER A 7 20.07 52.66 19.66
C SER A 7 19.06 52.48 18.53
N ASN A 8 18.83 51.23 18.10
CA ASN A 8 17.71 50.87 17.24
C ASN A 8 16.67 50.09 18.05
N SER A 9 15.65 50.80 18.52
CA SER A 9 14.46 50.22 19.13
C SER A 9 13.50 49.70 18.06
N TYR A 10 13.44 48.38 17.89
CA TYR A 10 12.38 47.72 17.15
C TYR A 10 11.12 47.62 18.02
N ARG A 11 10.06 48.35 17.66
CA ARG A 11 8.70 48.11 18.16
C ARG A 11 8.07 47.02 17.29
N ALA A 12 7.76 45.87 17.89
CA ALA A 12 6.87 44.88 17.28
C ALA A 12 5.41 45.39 17.36
N PRO A 13 4.58 45.16 16.34
CA PRO A 13 3.15 45.47 16.44
C PRO A 13 2.47 44.48 17.39
N LEU A 14 1.70 45.02 18.34
CA LEU A 14 0.78 44.27 19.18
C LEU A 14 -0.34 43.71 18.30
N LEU A 15 -0.40 42.39 18.19
CA LEU A 15 -1.55 41.67 17.62
C LEU A 15 -2.69 41.66 18.66
N SER A 16 -3.92 41.80 18.19
CA SER A 16 -5.12 41.77 19.02
C SER A 16 -5.46 40.36 19.53
N PRO A 17 -6.19 40.22 20.66
CA PRO A 17 -6.46 38.93 21.31
C PRO A 17 -7.33 37.94 20.52
N ASP A 18 -7.92 38.34 19.38
CA ASP A 18 -8.89 37.52 18.63
C ASP A 18 -8.24 36.57 17.59
N GLN A 19 -6.91 36.46 17.53
CA GLN A 19 -6.21 35.59 16.55
C GLN A 19 -5.74 34.24 17.09
N LEU A 20 -6.09 33.84 18.31
CA LEU A 20 -5.52 32.64 18.96
C LEU A 20 -6.27 31.31 18.75
N PHE A 21 -7.38 31.26 18.02
CA PHE A 21 -8.11 29.99 17.79
C PHE A 21 -8.73 29.86 16.39
N ALA A 22 -7.91 29.90 15.34
CA ALA A 22 -8.31 29.40 14.03
C ALA A 22 -7.64 28.04 13.77
N THR A 23 -8.43 26.96 13.83
CA THR A 23 -7.99 25.63 13.39
C THR A 23 -7.55 25.67 11.93
N PRO A 24 -6.39 25.10 11.55
CA PRO A 24 -5.97 25.06 10.16
C PRO A 24 -6.95 24.23 9.33
N GLN A 25 -7.53 24.84 8.30
CA GLN A 25 -8.24 24.10 7.25
C GLN A 25 -7.22 23.27 6.46
N PRO A 26 -7.48 21.97 6.19
CA PRO A 26 -6.58 21.15 5.39
C PRO A 26 -6.47 21.72 3.96
N PRO A 27 -5.31 21.59 3.31
CA PRO A 27 -5.13 22.06 1.94
C PRO A 27 -6.11 21.34 1.00
N ARG A 28 -6.90 22.13 0.27
CA ARG A 28 -7.72 21.62 -0.83
C ARG A 28 -6.82 21.32 -2.02
N PHE A 29 -6.53 20.04 -2.25
CA PHE A 29 -5.87 19.61 -3.48
C PHE A 29 -6.83 19.74 -4.68
N PRO A 30 -6.38 20.24 -5.84
CA PRO A 30 -7.19 20.26 -7.04
C PRO A 30 -7.48 18.83 -7.52
N ARG A 31 -8.77 18.50 -7.68
CA ARG A 31 -9.27 17.18 -8.11
C ARG A 31 -8.84 16.77 -9.54
N ASN A 32 -8.11 17.60 -10.29
CA ASN A 32 -7.96 17.47 -11.73
C ASN A 32 -6.60 16.95 -12.22
N SER A 33 -5.62 16.64 -11.36
CA SER A 33 -4.31 16.13 -11.81
C SER A 33 -4.16 14.59 -11.87
N PHE A 34 -5.13 13.82 -11.36
CA PHE A 34 -4.97 12.37 -11.18
C PHE A 34 -5.66 11.49 -12.25
N ASN A 35 -6.54 12.04 -13.09
CA ASN A 35 -7.29 11.26 -14.08
C ASN A 35 -6.51 10.97 -15.38
N SER A 36 -5.39 11.67 -15.64
CA SER A 36 -4.64 11.53 -16.89
C SER A 36 -3.78 10.27 -16.98
N VAL A 37 -3.38 9.68 -15.85
CA VAL A 37 -2.49 8.51 -15.82
C VAL A 37 -3.25 7.20 -16.11
N SER A 38 -4.52 7.11 -15.73
CA SER A 38 -5.33 5.90 -15.92
C SER A 38 -5.66 5.61 -17.40
N ASN A 39 -5.76 6.64 -18.25
CA ASN A 39 -6.12 6.48 -19.66
C ASN A 39 -4.96 5.97 -20.54
N LEU A 40 -3.70 6.19 -20.15
CA LEU A 40 -2.52 5.76 -20.92
C LEU A 40 -2.25 4.24 -20.84
N LEU A 41 -2.76 3.56 -19.80
CA LEU A 41 -2.58 2.12 -19.61
C LEU A 41 -3.60 1.25 -20.37
N ASN A 42 -4.80 1.77 -20.65
CA ASN A 42 -5.80 1.06 -21.47
C ASN A 42 -5.40 0.98 -22.96
N GLN A 43 -4.47 1.81 -23.45
CA GLN A 43 -4.07 1.82 -24.86
C GLN A 43 -2.94 0.83 -25.20
N ARG A 44 -2.21 0.29 -24.21
CA ARG A 44 -1.07 -0.62 -24.46
C ARG A 44 -1.40 -2.11 -24.31
N SER A 45 -2.60 -2.47 -23.85
CA SER A 45 -3.03 -3.87 -23.72
C SER A 45 -3.62 -4.48 -25.00
N SER A 46 -3.62 -3.73 -26.12
CA SER A 46 -4.30 -4.13 -27.37
C SER A 46 -3.36 -4.69 -28.46
N ALA A 47 -2.06 -4.86 -28.20
CA ALA A 47 -1.16 -5.47 -29.17
C ALA A 47 -1.30 -7.01 -29.14
N ARG A 48 -2.14 -7.55 -30.04
CA ARG A 48 -2.24 -8.98 -30.34
C ARG A 48 -1.02 -9.43 -31.17
N PRO A 49 -0.36 -10.55 -30.83
CA PRO A 49 0.37 -11.34 -31.82
C PRO A 49 -0.59 -12.31 -32.53
N ASP A 50 -0.19 -12.70 -33.75
CA ASP A 50 -0.99 -13.37 -34.77
C ASP A 50 -1.76 -14.63 -34.29
N GLN A 51 -3.04 -14.70 -34.68
CA GLN A 51 -3.88 -15.88 -34.48
C GLN A 51 -3.63 -16.89 -35.61
N VAL A 52 -3.07 -18.05 -35.25
CA VAL A 52 -3.21 -19.28 -36.04
C VAL A 52 -4.62 -19.81 -35.83
N GLN A 53 -5.36 -19.92 -36.93
CA GLN A 53 -6.75 -20.37 -36.98
C GLN A 53 -6.80 -21.91 -36.88
N LEU A 54 -7.18 -22.45 -35.72
CA LEU A 54 -7.53 -23.86 -35.57
C LEU A 54 -9.04 -24.01 -35.54
N SER A 55 -9.58 -24.65 -36.58
CA SER A 55 -10.99 -24.99 -36.75
C SER A 55 -11.40 -26.08 -35.75
N MET A 56 -12.43 -25.82 -34.94
CA MET A 56 -13.13 -26.83 -34.13
C MET A 56 -14.55 -27.06 -34.71
N PRO A 57 -15.07 -28.29 -34.65
CA PRO A 57 -16.38 -28.62 -35.19
C PRO A 57 -17.53 -28.13 -34.29
N ALA A 58 -18.64 -27.79 -34.93
CA ALA A 58 -19.86 -27.26 -34.33
C ALA A 58 -20.54 -28.27 -33.38
N LEU A 59 -20.85 -27.82 -32.16
CA LEU A 59 -21.80 -28.48 -31.27
C LEU A 59 -23.16 -27.77 -31.39
N THR A 60 -24.20 -28.58 -31.57
CA THR A 60 -25.60 -28.20 -31.71
C THR A 60 -26.20 -27.66 -30.39
N PRO A 61 -27.11 -26.68 -30.43
CA PRO A 61 -27.76 -26.18 -29.23
C PRO A 61 -28.93 -27.08 -28.80
N THR A 62 -28.90 -27.54 -27.55
CA THR A 62 -30.05 -28.13 -26.87
C THR A 62 -31.00 -27.05 -26.36
N ARG A 63 -32.28 -27.24 -26.69
CA ARG A 63 -33.48 -26.45 -26.41
C ARG A 63 -33.75 -26.34 -24.89
N PRO A 64 -34.10 -25.16 -24.32
CA PRO A 64 -34.65 -25.09 -22.97
C PRO A 64 -36.17 -25.35 -22.98
N THR A 65 -36.60 -26.23 -22.08
CA THR A 65 -38.01 -26.58 -21.85
C THR A 65 -38.65 -25.62 -20.84
N ALA A 66 -39.95 -25.41 -21.05
CA ALA A 66 -40.89 -24.48 -20.44
C ALA A 66 -40.82 -24.26 -18.91
N LEU A 67 -41.14 -23.01 -18.55
CA LEU A 67 -41.64 -22.56 -17.25
C LEU A 67 -43.04 -23.15 -16.98
N GLN A 68 -43.30 -23.53 -15.73
CA GLN A 68 -44.65 -23.61 -15.16
C GLN A 68 -44.72 -22.79 -13.86
N PRO A 69 -45.84 -22.10 -13.59
CA PRO A 69 -46.07 -21.41 -12.32
C PRO A 69 -46.82 -22.33 -11.33
N LEU A 70 -46.47 -22.27 -10.06
CA LEU A 70 -47.34 -22.75 -8.98
C LEU A 70 -47.51 -21.62 -7.95
N PHE A 71 -48.71 -21.07 -7.94
CA PHE A 71 -49.25 -20.29 -6.85
C PHE A 71 -49.90 -21.22 -5.81
N ALA A 72 -49.98 -20.68 -4.59
CA ALA A 72 -50.99 -20.90 -3.55
C ALA A 72 -50.61 -21.73 -2.30
N ASN A 73 -50.59 -20.96 -1.19
CA ASN A 73 -51.21 -21.21 0.11
C ASN A 73 -50.63 -22.29 1.05
N SER A 74 -50.19 -21.88 2.23
CA SER A 74 -51.06 -21.86 3.41
C SER A 74 -50.32 -21.45 4.69
N ASP A 75 -51.07 -20.72 5.51
CA ASP A 75 -50.74 -20.29 6.88
C ASP A 75 -50.33 -21.45 7.78
N SER A 76 -49.27 -21.25 8.55
CA SER A 76 -49.11 -21.95 9.83
C SER A 76 -48.48 -21.01 10.86
N TRP A 77 -49.36 -20.47 11.71
CA TRP A 77 -49.00 -19.86 12.98
C TRP A 77 -48.37 -20.92 13.89
N GLN A 78 -47.10 -20.74 14.23
CA GLN A 78 -46.39 -21.53 15.25
C GLN A 78 -46.45 -20.78 16.59
N PRO A 79 -46.73 -21.46 17.72
CA PRO A 79 -46.79 -20.82 19.02
C PRO A 79 -45.40 -20.41 19.53
N ILE A 80 -45.33 -19.22 20.11
CA ILE A 80 -44.15 -18.62 20.75
C ILE A 80 -43.70 -19.52 21.91
N SER A 81 -42.57 -20.19 21.72
CA SER A 81 -41.91 -20.96 22.78
C SER A 81 -41.09 -20.03 23.68
N ARG A 82 -41.18 -20.26 24.99
CA ARG A 82 -40.51 -19.54 26.09
C ARG A 82 -39.00 -19.36 25.85
N PRO A 83 -38.39 -18.26 26.35
CA PRO A 83 -36.94 -18.06 26.26
C PRO A 83 -36.20 -19.13 27.09
N ALA A 84 -35.39 -19.93 26.40
CA ALA A 84 -34.46 -20.85 27.03
C ALA A 84 -33.35 -20.07 27.75
N ALA A 85 -32.99 -20.53 28.95
CA ALA A 85 -31.93 -19.96 29.76
C ALA A 85 -30.62 -19.83 28.97
N SER A 86 -30.02 -18.64 29.04
CA SER A 86 -28.76 -18.27 28.41
C SER A 86 -27.65 -19.24 28.81
N ARG A 87 -27.13 -20.00 27.84
CA ARG A 87 -25.89 -20.77 27.98
C ARG A 87 -24.76 -19.80 28.33
N PRO A 88 -23.85 -20.16 29.26
CA PRO A 88 -22.66 -19.36 29.54
C PRO A 88 -21.88 -19.17 28.24
N ALA A 89 -21.50 -17.92 27.97
CA ALA A 89 -20.72 -17.53 26.81
C ALA A 89 -19.47 -18.43 26.72
N GLN A 90 -19.42 -19.28 25.69
CA GLN A 90 -18.22 -20.04 25.39
C GLN A 90 -17.15 -19.03 25.01
N THR A 91 -16.07 -18.98 25.80
CA THR A 91 -14.87 -18.20 25.47
C THR A 91 -14.49 -18.56 24.03
N PRO A 92 -14.36 -17.58 23.11
CA PRO A 92 -14.01 -17.86 21.73
C PRO A 92 -12.65 -18.59 21.74
N ARG A 93 -12.67 -19.89 21.42
CA ARG A 93 -11.45 -20.63 21.15
C ARG A 93 -10.86 -20.02 19.89
N LEU A 94 -9.68 -19.42 20.02
CA LEU A 94 -8.89 -18.98 18.89
C LEU A 94 -8.65 -20.19 18.00
N SER A 95 -9.27 -20.22 16.82
CA SER A 95 -8.92 -21.20 15.80
C SER A 95 -7.43 -21.05 15.49
N PRO A 96 -6.64 -22.13 15.51
CA PRO A 96 -5.25 -22.04 15.07
C PRO A 96 -5.24 -21.49 13.65
N LEU A 97 -4.46 -20.43 13.43
CA LEU A 97 -4.33 -19.79 12.13
C LEU A 97 -3.98 -20.86 11.10
N PRO A 98 -4.62 -20.86 9.90
CA PRO A 98 -4.24 -21.77 8.84
C PRO A 98 -2.74 -21.64 8.63
N ARG A 99 -2.03 -22.77 8.77
CA ARG A 99 -0.58 -22.85 8.59
C ARG A 99 -0.28 -22.39 7.17
N THR A 100 0.11 -21.14 7.00
CA THR A 100 0.82 -20.71 5.80
C THR A 100 1.98 -21.69 5.65
N GLN A 101 2.10 -22.30 4.48
CA GLN A 101 3.24 -23.16 4.19
C GLN A 101 4.49 -22.35 4.49
N ALA A 102 5.28 -22.81 5.46
CA ALA A 102 6.53 -22.16 5.78
C ALA A 102 7.42 -22.23 4.54
N LEU A 103 8.10 -21.12 4.22
CA LEU A 103 9.10 -21.10 3.15
C LEU A 103 10.11 -22.24 3.40
N SER A 104 10.55 -22.90 2.32
CA SER A 104 11.70 -23.80 2.44
C SER A 104 12.91 -23.01 2.97
N PRO A 105 13.88 -23.67 3.63
CA PRO A 105 15.06 -22.98 4.16
C PRO A 105 15.79 -22.12 3.10
N ASN A 106 15.92 -22.63 1.87
CA ASN A 106 16.55 -21.89 0.76
C ASN A 106 15.73 -20.66 0.35
N GLN A 107 14.40 -20.79 0.28
CA GLN A 107 13.51 -19.66 -0.01
C GLN A 107 13.56 -18.61 1.11
N ALA A 108 13.62 -19.03 2.38
CA ALA A 108 13.74 -18.11 3.52
C ALA A 108 15.06 -17.31 3.48
N VAL A 109 16.19 -17.97 3.18
CA VAL A 109 17.49 -17.31 3.00
C VAL A 109 17.44 -16.32 1.83
N ARG A 110 16.93 -16.74 0.67
CA ARG A 110 16.78 -15.87 -0.50
C ARG A 110 15.91 -14.65 -0.19
N HIS A 111 14.79 -14.87 0.51
CA HIS A 111 13.88 -13.81 0.90
C HIS A 111 14.55 -12.80 1.83
N GLN A 112 15.34 -13.25 2.81
CA GLN A 112 16.12 -12.38 3.68
C GLN A 112 17.18 -11.58 2.90
N GLN A 113 17.85 -12.20 1.92
CA GLN A 113 18.81 -11.51 1.05
C GLN A 113 18.15 -10.39 0.23
N ILE A 114 16.98 -10.67 -0.36
CA ILE A 114 16.18 -9.68 -1.09
C ILE A 114 15.85 -8.49 -0.18
N GLN A 115 15.32 -8.74 1.02
CA GLN A 115 14.99 -7.69 1.99
C GLN A 115 16.20 -6.85 2.39
N GLN A 116 17.36 -7.49 2.57
CA GLN A 116 18.61 -6.80 2.88
C GLN A 116 19.02 -5.86 1.75
N ILE A 117 19.04 -6.34 0.50
CA ILE A 117 19.38 -5.51 -0.67
C ILE A 117 18.44 -4.30 -0.80
N ILE A 118 17.13 -4.54 -0.62
CA ILE A 118 16.11 -3.49 -0.68
C ILE A 118 16.37 -2.41 0.37
N THR A 119 16.64 -2.83 1.62
CA THR A 119 16.93 -1.94 2.76
C THR A 119 18.23 -1.16 2.54
N ASP A 120 19.29 -1.83 2.10
CA ASP A 120 20.58 -1.22 1.83
C ASP A 120 20.52 -0.19 0.70
N SER A 121 19.73 -0.46 -0.35
CA SER A 121 19.46 0.51 -1.41
C SER A 121 18.87 1.80 -0.85
N GLY A 122 17.80 1.71 -0.06
CA GLY A 122 17.15 2.90 0.49
C GLY A 122 18.06 3.69 1.43
N LEU A 123 18.81 3.00 2.28
CA LEU A 123 19.81 3.64 3.14
C LEU A 123 20.97 4.26 2.35
N SER A 124 21.38 3.66 1.24
CA SER A 124 22.40 4.22 0.34
C SER A 124 21.93 5.53 -0.28
N GLU A 125 20.69 5.60 -0.79
CA GLU A 125 20.11 6.84 -1.33
C GLU A 125 19.95 7.94 -0.26
N TRP A 126 19.66 7.57 0.99
CA TRP A 126 19.65 8.51 2.11
C TRP A 126 21.06 9.05 2.41
N ARG A 127 22.07 8.16 2.49
CA ARG A 127 23.47 8.55 2.76
C ARG A 127 24.05 9.44 1.67
N SER A 128 23.69 9.21 0.41
CA SER A 128 24.12 10.04 -0.72
C SER A 128 23.43 11.40 -0.78
N GLY A 129 22.41 11.62 0.05
CA GLY A 129 21.75 12.92 0.18
C GLY A 129 20.87 13.26 -1.02
N VAL A 130 20.18 12.28 -1.60
CA VAL A 130 19.28 12.52 -2.72
C VAL A 130 18.16 13.49 -2.32
N ARG A 131 18.03 14.56 -3.11
CA ARG A 131 16.99 15.57 -2.99
C ARG A 131 16.68 16.22 -4.33
N GLU A 132 15.56 16.93 -4.40
CA GLU A 132 15.23 17.78 -5.54
C GLU A 132 16.25 18.91 -5.69
N THR A 133 16.74 19.11 -6.91
CA THR A 133 17.75 20.14 -7.23
C THR A 133 17.44 20.92 -8.51
N GLN A 134 16.44 20.49 -9.29
CA GLN A 134 16.09 21.08 -10.60
C GLN A 134 14.61 21.46 -10.66
N GLY A 135 14.06 21.92 -9.53
CA GLY A 135 12.64 22.23 -9.36
C GLY A 135 11.83 21.05 -8.83
N SER A 136 10.51 21.25 -8.76
CA SER A 136 9.59 20.29 -8.15
C SER A 136 9.65 18.92 -8.84
N ASN A 137 9.82 17.87 -8.04
CA ASN A 137 9.90 16.47 -8.45
C ASN A 137 11.02 16.18 -9.47
N LYS A 138 12.13 16.94 -9.41
CA LYS A 138 13.21 16.86 -10.41
C LYS A 138 14.61 16.94 -9.78
N SER A 139 15.42 15.95 -10.12
CA SER A 139 16.89 15.97 -10.04
C SER A 139 17.43 14.87 -10.96
N PRO A 140 18.72 14.87 -11.34
CA PRO A 140 19.29 13.80 -12.15
C PRO A 140 18.98 12.40 -11.59
N ARG A 141 19.13 12.21 -10.27
CA ARG A 141 18.87 10.95 -9.58
C ARG A 141 17.37 10.62 -9.48
N ILE A 142 16.52 11.59 -9.17
CA ILE A 142 15.05 11.37 -9.13
C ILE A 142 14.52 11.00 -10.53
N ASN A 143 15.09 11.58 -11.58
CA ASN A 143 14.73 11.23 -12.96
C ASN A 143 15.12 9.78 -13.32
N GLU A 144 16.16 9.22 -12.70
CA GLU A 144 16.49 7.80 -12.84
C GLU A 144 15.42 6.90 -12.20
N TYR A 145 14.91 7.26 -11.02
CA TYR A 145 13.83 6.52 -10.38
C TYR A 145 12.57 6.49 -11.26
N ALA A 146 12.21 7.63 -11.85
CA ALA A 146 11.07 7.73 -12.75
C ALA A 146 11.24 6.82 -13.98
N ARG A 147 12.43 6.86 -14.62
CA ARG A 147 12.76 5.99 -15.75
C ARG A 147 12.72 4.51 -15.39
N ASN A 148 13.28 4.13 -14.23
CA ASN A 148 13.20 2.76 -13.71
C ASN A 148 11.74 2.30 -13.59
N SER A 149 10.87 3.20 -13.15
CA SER A 149 9.43 2.93 -13.01
C SER A 149 8.67 2.98 -14.34
N LYS A 150 9.34 3.22 -15.47
CA LYS A 150 8.76 3.40 -16.82
C LYS A 150 7.87 4.65 -16.95
N PHE A 151 8.18 5.70 -16.20
CA PHE A 151 7.53 7.01 -16.26
C PHE A 151 8.49 8.12 -16.68
N GLY A 152 7.94 9.25 -17.14
CA GLY A 152 8.70 10.49 -17.32
C GLY A 152 8.96 11.20 -15.97
N PRO A 153 9.91 12.15 -15.93
CA PRO A 153 10.21 12.94 -14.74
C PRO A 153 9.07 13.93 -14.39
N GLY A 154 9.07 14.44 -13.15
CA GLY A 154 8.16 15.51 -12.71
C GLY A 154 6.88 15.06 -12.00
N TYR A 155 6.65 13.75 -11.85
CA TYR A 155 5.61 13.21 -10.99
C TYR A 155 6.12 13.02 -9.56
N GLU A 156 5.21 12.93 -8.58
CA GLU A 156 5.58 12.56 -7.22
C GLU A 156 6.40 11.27 -7.21
N TRP A 157 7.55 11.30 -6.54
CA TRP A 157 8.59 10.29 -6.71
C TRP A 157 8.77 9.35 -5.51
N CYS A 158 7.91 9.42 -4.49
CA CYS A 158 7.94 8.47 -3.36
C CYS A 158 7.78 7.03 -3.83
N GLY A 159 6.83 6.79 -4.74
CA GLY A 159 6.62 5.49 -5.38
C GLY A 159 7.80 5.05 -6.24
N PHE A 160 8.34 5.97 -7.04
CA PHE A 160 9.52 5.70 -7.86
C PHE A 160 10.75 5.33 -7.03
N PHE A 161 10.93 5.98 -5.88
CA PHE A 161 11.99 5.66 -4.93
C PHE A 161 11.84 4.23 -4.38
N THR A 162 10.65 3.84 -3.92
CA THR A 162 10.43 2.45 -3.45
C THR A 162 10.60 1.44 -4.59
N ALA A 163 10.15 1.77 -5.81
CA ALA A 163 10.34 0.94 -6.99
C ALA A 163 11.82 0.75 -7.32
N TRP A 164 12.61 1.83 -7.27
CA TRP A 164 14.06 1.80 -7.47
C TRP A 164 14.76 0.84 -6.50
N ASN A 165 14.42 0.93 -5.21
CA ASN A 165 15.02 0.07 -4.18
C ASN A 165 14.69 -1.41 -4.40
N TYR A 166 13.45 -1.71 -4.78
CA TYR A 166 13.04 -3.07 -5.14
C TYR A 166 13.75 -3.58 -6.40
N SER A 167 13.94 -2.73 -7.41
CA SER A 167 14.68 -3.09 -8.62
C SER A 167 16.14 -3.47 -8.34
N GLN A 168 16.77 -2.93 -7.29
CA GLN A 168 18.13 -3.34 -6.91
C GLN A 168 18.19 -4.82 -6.47
N ALA A 169 17.08 -5.37 -5.98
CA ALA A 169 16.96 -6.78 -5.62
C ALA A 169 16.39 -7.65 -6.75
N GLY A 170 16.28 -7.13 -7.97
CA GLY A 170 15.81 -7.88 -9.15
C GLY A 170 14.30 -7.83 -9.41
N PHE A 171 13.55 -6.96 -8.72
CA PHE A 171 12.11 -6.82 -8.89
C PHE A 171 11.71 -6.48 -10.34
N LYS A 172 10.78 -7.24 -10.91
CA LYS A 172 10.43 -7.17 -12.35
C LYS A 172 9.36 -6.14 -12.70
N HIS A 173 8.67 -5.60 -11.70
CA HIS A 173 7.46 -4.79 -11.90
C HIS A 173 7.53 -3.37 -11.30
N PRO A 174 8.61 -2.58 -11.51
CA PRO A 174 8.76 -1.29 -10.85
C PRO A 174 7.62 -0.30 -11.14
N GLN A 175 6.95 -0.40 -12.29
CA GLN A 175 5.79 0.44 -12.62
C GLN A 175 4.58 0.24 -11.69
N ASP A 176 4.52 -0.87 -10.96
CA ASP A 176 3.43 -1.19 -10.05
C ASP A 176 3.63 -0.55 -8.67
N PHE A 177 4.81 0.03 -8.40
CA PHE A 177 5.07 0.85 -7.21
C PHE A 177 5.10 2.35 -7.49
N ALA A 178 4.82 2.77 -8.73
CA ALA A 178 4.91 4.16 -9.16
C ALA A 178 4.03 5.16 -8.38
N SER A 179 3.03 4.70 -7.64
CA SER A 179 2.25 5.52 -6.73
C SER A 179 1.73 4.69 -5.55
N TYR A 180 1.28 5.37 -4.49
CA TYR A 180 0.61 4.74 -3.35
C TYR A 180 -0.53 3.79 -3.78
N GLN A 181 -1.41 4.24 -4.67
CA GLN A 181 -2.56 3.42 -5.05
C GLN A 181 -2.14 2.19 -5.87
N LYS A 182 -1.11 2.32 -6.73
CA LYS A 182 -0.56 1.20 -7.49
C LYS A 182 0.11 0.18 -6.56
N ALA A 183 0.87 0.63 -5.58
CA ALA A 183 1.49 -0.25 -4.59
C ALA A 183 0.42 -1.01 -3.78
N ARG A 184 -0.64 -0.33 -3.34
CA ARG A 184 -1.74 -0.97 -2.63
C ARG A 184 -2.43 -2.04 -3.48
N ASP A 185 -2.74 -1.71 -4.73
CA ASP A 185 -3.32 -2.62 -5.72
C ASP A 185 -2.46 -3.87 -5.94
N PHE A 186 -1.15 -3.66 -6.09
CA PHE A 186 -0.17 -4.71 -6.26
C PHE A 186 -0.24 -5.73 -5.12
N PHE A 187 -0.22 -5.27 -3.86
CA PHE A 187 -0.25 -6.16 -2.69
C PHE A 187 -1.62 -6.82 -2.47
N LEU A 188 -2.71 -6.17 -2.88
CA LEU A 188 -4.07 -6.72 -2.75
C LEU A 188 -4.47 -7.65 -3.92
N TYR A 189 -3.61 -7.84 -4.93
CA TYR A 189 -3.97 -8.53 -6.18
C TYR A 189 -5.25 -7.98 -6.81
N ARG A 190 -5.43 -6.66 -6.80
CA ARG A 190 -6.63 -5.99 -7.33
C ARG A 190 -6.31 -4.67 -7.98
N SER A 191 -7.22 -4.20 -8.83
CA SER A 191 -7.17 -2.85 -9.37
C SER A 191 -8.25 -1.99 -8.72
N TYR A 192 -7.88 -0.82 -8.17
CA TYR A 192 -8.88 0.15 -7.67
C TYR A 192 -9.55 0.94 -8.79
N THR A 193 -8.93 1.01 -9.98
CA THR A 193 -9.43 1.78 -11.13
C THR A 193 -10.16 0.94 -12.15
N SER A 194 -9.83 -0.35 -12.26
CA SER A 194 -10.45 -1.26 -13.22
C SER A 194 -11.44 -2.19 -12.53
N ARG A 195 -12.62 -2.33 -13.13
CA ARG A 195 -13.62 -3.34 -12.75
C ARG A 195 -13.66 -4.51 -13.74
N ASP A 196 -12.64 -4.61 -14.61
CA ASP A 196 -12.54 -5.65 -15.62
C ASP A 196 -12.41 -7.02 -14.96
N SER A 197 -13.40 -7.88 -15.18
CA SER A 197 -13.41 -9.24 -14.61
C SER A 197 -12.25 -10.09 -15.15
N GLY A 198 -11.82 -9.86 -16.39
CA GLY A 198 -10.68 -10.54 -16.99
C GLY A 198 -9.37 -10.24 -16.26
N LEU A 199 -9.12 -8.97 -15.93
CA LEU A 199 -7.98 -8.55 -15.12
C LEU A 199 -8.02 -9.16 -13.72
N HIS A 200 -9.18 -9.13 -13.06
CA HIS A 200 -9.31 -9.72 -11.72
C HIS A 200 -9.06 -11.23 -11.73
N GLN A 201 -9.57 -11.94 -12.74
CA GLN A 201 -9.28 -13.36 -12.91
C GLN A 201 -7.78 -13.63 -13.11
N ARG A 202 -7.08 -12.82 -13.93
CA ARG A 202 -5.62 -12.94 -14.10
C ARG A 202 -4.87 -12.71 -12.79
N LEU A 203 -5.30 -11.73 -11.98
CA LEU A 203 -4.68 -11.46 -10.68
C LEU A 203 -4.96 -12.57 -9.65
N ASP A 204 -6.14 -13.20 -9.71
CA ASP A 204 -6.46 -14.38 -8.91
C ASP A 204 -5.61 -15.59 -9.29
N ASN A 205 -5.39 -15.80 -10.60
CA ASN A 205 -4.50 -16.85 -11.09
C ASN A 205 -3.05 -16.60 -10.63
N LEU A 206 -2.54 -15.37 -10.77
CA LEU A 206 -1.20 -15.00 -10.31
C LEU A 206 -1.04 -15.21 -8.79
N ARG A 207 -2.08 -14.88 -8.02
CA ARG A 207 -2.08 -15.15 -6.57
C ARG A 207 -2.00 -16.64 -6.27
N ALA A 208 -2.71 -17.48 -7.03
CA ALA A 208 -2.68 -18.92 -6.87
C ALA A 208 -1.30 -19.50 -7.23
N GLU A 209 -0.68 -19.01 -8.30
CA GLU A 209 0.69 -19.33 -8.71
C GLU A 209 1.70 -19.00 -7.61
N HIS A 210 1.73 -17.75 -7.14
CA HIS A 210 2.60 -17.34 -6.04
C HIS A 210 2.39 -18.16 -4.76
N LYS A 211 1.15 -18.58 -4.46
CA LYS A 211 0.87 -19.50 -3.35
C LYS A 211 1.47 -20.89 -3.59
N ALA A 212 1.36 -21.41 -4.81
CA ALA A 212 1.93 -22.71 -5.17
C ALA A 212 3.47 -22.71 -5.13
N GLU A 213 4.08 -21.57 -5.45
CA GLU A 213 5.53 -21.32 -5.32
C GLU A 213 5.98 -21.15 -3.86
N GLY A 214 5.04 -21.07 -2.91
CA GLY A 214 5.32 -20.94 -1.48
C GLY A 214 5.50 -19.51 -0.98
N SER A 215 5.27 -18.49 -1.80
CA SER A 215 5.37 -17.08 -1.38
C SER A 215 4.30 -16.23 -2.06
N SER A 216 3.21 -15.89 -1.36
CA SER A 216 2.24 -14.90 -1.83
C SER A 216 2.62 -13.50 -1.41
N ARG A 217 2.23 -12.48 -2.19
CA ARG A 217 2.30 -11.09 -1.71
C ARG A 217 1.54 -10.98 -0.39
N GLN A 218 2.11 -10.28 0.56
CA GLN A 218 1.53 -10.08 1.89
C GLN A 218 1.15 -8.62 2.05
N TYR A 219 0.01 -8.38 2.69
CA TYR A 219 -0.43 -7.03 3.06
C TYR A 219 -0.90 -7.04 4.50
N PHE A 220 -0.21 -6.30 5.36
CA PHE A 220 -0.47 -6.22 6.78
C PHE A 220 -1.13 -4.87 7.08
N ILE A 221 -2.27 -4.89 7.76
CA ILE A 221 -2.99 -3.69 8.15
C ILE A 221 -3.26 -3.69 9.65
N MET A 222 -3.56 -2.53 10.21
CA MET A 222 -4.00 -2.39 11.59
C MET A 222 -5.51 -2.15 11.66
N PRO A 223 -6.18 -2.50 12.78
CA PRO A 223 -7.59 -2.18 12.97
C PRO A 223 -7.90 -0.70 12.75
N GLY A 224 -8.95 -0.43 11.99
CA GLY A 224 -9.40 0.91 11.63
C GLY A 224 -8.65 1.55 10.46
N SER A 225 -7.69 0.87 9.82
CA SER A 225 -6.94 1.46 8.70
C SER A 225 -7.86 1.78 7.51
N PRO A 226 -7.50 2.77 6.66
CA PRO A 226 -8.24 3.06 5.44
C PRO A 226 -8.46 1.84 4.54
N THR A 227 -7.46 0.96 4.38
CA THR A 227 -7.62 -0.28 3.61
C THR A 227 -8.63 -1.23 4.24
N GLU A 228 -8.66 -1.37 5.57
CA GLU A 228 -9.67 -2.21 6.22
C GLU A 228 -11.08 -1.74 5.86
N GLN A 229 -11.33 -0.43 5.99
CA GLN A 229 -12.61 0.19 5.65
C GLN A 229 -12.91 0.04 4.15
N TYR A 230 -11.91 0.23 3.30
CA TYR A 230 -12.04 0.12 1.86
C TYR A 230 -12.43 -1.31 1.43
N VAL A 231 -11.73 -2.33 1.91
CA VAL A 231 -12.05 -3.74 1.62
C VAL A 231 -13.45 -4.10 2.10
N LYS A 232 -13.87 -3.64 3.29
CA LYS A 232 -15.25 -3.83 3.80
C LYS A 232 -16.29 -3.18 2.88
N ASN A 233 -16.08 -1.93 2.47
CA ASN A 233 -17.01 -1.18 1.62
C ASN A 233 -17.11 -1.74 0.20
N TYR A 234 -16.07 -2.44 -0.28
CA TYR A 234 -15.99 -2.98 -1.63
C TYR A 234 -15.87 -4.51 -1.65
N SER A 235 -16.41 -5.19 -0.64
CA SER A 235 -16.24 -6.64 -0.41
C SER A 235 -16.47 -7.52 -1.64
N ARG A 236 -17.42 -7.15 -2.51
CA ARG A 236 -17.69 -7.88 -3.78
C ARG A 236 -16.48 -8.01 -4.70
N TYR A 237 -15.52 -7.07 -4.64
CA TYR A 237 -14.30 -7.08 -5.44
C TYR A 237 -13.11 -7.69 -4.70
N TYR A 238 -13.20 -7.77 -3.38
CA TYR A 238 -12.14 -8.23 -2.50
C TYR A 238 -12.49 -9.53 -1.78
N GLY A 239 -13.40 -10.35 -2.34
CA GLY A 239 -13.82 -11.61 -1.73
C GLY A 239 -12.69 -12.64 -1.55
N HIS A 240 -11.57 -12.46 -2.25
CA HIS A 240 -10.37 -13.28 -2.12
C HIS A 240 -9.46 -12.82 -0.95
N VAL A 241 -9.66 -11.60 -0.43
CA VAL A 241 -8.94 -11.05 0.72
C VAL A 241 -9.51 -11.61 2.00
N ASP A 242 -8.65 -12.24 2.80
CA ASP A 242 -8.98 -12.66 4.16
C ASP A 242 -8.58 -11.55 5.13
N LEU A 243 -9.54 -10.65 5.38
CA LEU A 243 -9.30 -9.45 6.17
C LEU A 243 -8.84 -9.75 7.61
N PRO A 244 -9.42 -10.74 8.33
CA PRO A 244 -8.90 -11.17 9.62
C PRO A 244 -7.42 -11.59 9.61
N SER A 245 -6.95 -12.33 8.60
CA SER A 245 -5.54 -12.75 8.56
C SER A 245 -4.56 -11.66 8.16
N MET A 246 -5.05 -10.59 7.52
CA MET A 246 -4.26 -9.40 7.20
C MET A 246 -4.23 -8.35 8.31
N THR A 247 -5.15 -8.42 9.28
CA THR A 247 -5.31 -7.40 10.32
C THR A 247 -4.56 -7.80 11.59
N HIS A 248 -3.62 -6.96 12.02
CA HIS A 248 -2.74 -7.22 13.16
C HIS A 248 -2.82 -6.08 14.18
N ASP A 249 -2.74 -6.41 15.47
CA ASP A 249 -2.36 -5.42 16.48
C ASP A 249 -0.92 -5.00 16.21
N TRP A 250 -0.53 -3.78 16.59
CA TRP A 250 0.84 -3.36 16.39
C TRP A 250 1.83 -4.34 17.06
N ARG A 251 1.51 -4.89 18.24
CA ARG A 251 2.39 -5.83 18.96
C ARG A 251 2.68 -7.13 18.23
N ASN A 252 1.86 -7.52 17.27
CA ASN A 252 2.03 -8.75 16.49
C ASN A 252 2.05 -8.50 14.98
N LEU A 253 2.38 -7.27 14.58
CA LEU A 253 2.51 -6.88 13.18
C LEU A 253 3.78 -7.53 12.58
N PRO A 254 3.67 -8.44 11.60
CA PRO A 254 4.79 -9.24 11.11
C PRO A 254 5.64 -8.49 10.05
N ILE A 255 5.85 -7.18 10.24
CA ILE A 255 6.65 -6.36 9.32
C ILE A 255 8.14 -6.60 9.50
N GLN A 256 8.88 -6.46 8.41
CA GLN A 256 10.31 -6.73 8.32
C GLN A 256 11.00 -5.59 7.57
N PRO A 257 12.32 -5.41 7.76
CA PRO A 257 13.13 -4.57 6.88
C PRO A 257 12.88 -4.91 5.41
N GLY A 258 12.78 -3.88 4.57
CA GLY A 258 12.52 -4.02 3.15
C GLY A 258 11.03 -3.99 2.76
N ASP A 259 10.10 -4.17 3.70
CA ASP A 259 8.67 -3.99 3.42
C ASP A 259 8.36 -2.53 2.99
N ILE A 260 7.29 -2.35 2.20
CA ILE A 260 6.79 -1.02 1.87
C ILE A 260 5.80 -0.58 2.93
N ALA A 261 6.02 0.59 3.52
CA ALA A 261 5.04 1.30 4.32
C ALA A 261 4.15 2.15 3.43
N LEU A 262 2.83 1.95 3.46
CA LEU A 262 1.85 2.77 2.76
C LEU A 262 1.17 3.70 3.76
N PHE A 263 1.16 4.98 3.45
CA PHE A 263 0.61 6.02 4.31
C PHE A 263 -0.79 6.45 3.85
N SER A 264 -1.69 6.66 4.81
CA SER A 264 -3.10 7.01 4.58
C SER A 264 -3.30 8.32 3.81
N HIS A 265 -2.29 9.20 3.79
CA HIS A 265 -2.29 10.44 3.02
C HIS A 265 -1.71 10.29 1.60
N GLY A 266 -1.63 9.08 1.06
CA GLY A 266 -1.23 8.83 -0.33
C GLY A 266 0.29 8.78 -0.57
N HIS A 267 1.07 8.43 0.45
CA HIS A 267 2.54 8.35 0.37
C HIS A 267 3.02 6.91 0.55
N VAL A 268 4.26 6.64 0.14
CA VAL A 268 4.93 5.36 0.40
C VAL A 268 6.36 5.56 0.89
N GLY A 269 6.81 4.63 1.71
CA GLY A 269 8.16 4.55 2.24
C GLY A 269 8.63 3.12 2.33
N GLN A 270 9.87 2.93 2.74
CA GLN A 270 10.46 1.63 2.97
C GLN A 270 10.74 1.44 4.46
N VAL A 271 10.36 0.28 4.99
CA VAL A 271 10.65 -0.13 6.37
C VAL A 271 12.13 -0.47 6.50
N ILE A 272 12.79 0.09 7.51
CA ILE A 272 14.19 -0.18 7.84
C ILE A 272 14.30 -1.10 9.04
N SER A 273 13.46 -0.87 10.06
CA SER A 273 13.44 -1.70 11.26
C SER A 273 12.10 -1.57 11.98
N TYR A 274 11.72 -2.62 12.71
CA TYR A 274 10.57 -2.59 13.59
C TYR A 274 10.84 -3.37 14.87
N ASP A 275 10.56 -2.75 16.00
CA ASP A 275 10.61 -3.38 17.31
C ASP A 275 9.18 -3.53 17.88
N PRO A 276 8.60 -4.74 17.88
CA PRO A 276 7.25 -4.97 18.37
C PRO A 276 7.12 -4.80 19.90
N SER A 277 8.22 -4.83 20.65
CA SER A 277 8.19 -4.64 22.10
C SER A 277 7.96 -3.18 22.50
N THR A 278 8.50 -2.25 21.71
CA THR A 278 8.37 -0.80 21.93
C THR A 278 7.40 -0.12 20.96
N GLY A 279 7.05 -0.78 19.86
CA GLY A 279 6.28 -0.21 18.76
C GLY A 279 7.10 0.72 17.86
N LYS A 280 8.42 0.85 18.08
CA LYS A 280 9.27 1.74 17.27
C LYS A 280 9.45 1.18 15.87
N LEU A 281 9.08 2.01 14.89
CA LEU A 281 9.23 1.75 13.46
C LEU A 281 10.16 2.80 12.86
N GLU A 282 11.17 2.37 12.12
CA GLU A 282 11.98 3.26 11.30
C GLU A 282 11.70 3.06 9.81
N THR A 283 11.66 4.16 9.07
CA THR A 283 11.50 4.17 7.63
C THR A 283 12.56 5.03 6.96
N VAL A 284 12.78 4.74 5.68
CA VAL A 284 13.41 5.66 4.73
C VAL A 284 12.39 6.02 3.66
N GLU A 285 12.24 7.31 3.38
CA GLU A 285 11.17 7.85 2.55
C GLU A 285 11.72 8.87 1.56
N GLY A 286 11.35 8.75 0.29
CA GLY A 286 11.60 9.75 -0.74
C GLY A 286 10.43 10.72 -0.89
N ASN A 287 10.65 11.88 -1.50
CA ASN A 287 9.63 12.91 -1.75
C ASN A 287 8.91 13.41 -0.49
N THR A 288 9.66 13.62 0.59
CA THR A 288 9.10 14.11 1.85
C THR A 288 10.11 14.95 2.64
N SER A 289 9.72 15.40 3.83
CA SER A 289 10.58 16.15 4.75
C SER A 289 10.90 15.33 5.99
N GLY A 290 12.11 15.45 6.51
CA GLY A 290 12.59 14.63 7.64
C GLY A 290 14.08 14.82 7.88
N LYS A 291 14.72 13.84 8.54
CA LYS A 291 16.15 13.90 8.85
C LYS A 291 17.01 13.44 7.68
N GLY A 292 17.85 14.35 7.18
CA GLY A 292 18.92 14.03 6.23
C GLY A 292 20.10 13.31 6.89
N PRO A 293 21.11 12.89 6.11
CA PRO A 293 22.30 12.22 6.61
C PRO A 293 23.15 13.06 7.56
N ASP A 294 23.03 14.40 7.49
CA ASP A 294 23.70 15.36 8.38
C ASP A 294 22.89 15.67 9.67
N GLY A 295 21.79 14.97 9.91
CA GLY A 295 20.89 15.19 11.06
C GLY A 295 20.03 16.45 10.98
N LYS A 296 20.16 17.25 9.91
CA LYS A 296 19.33 18.44 9.68
C LYS A 296 17.99 18.06 9.08
N ASN A 297 17.04 18.99 9.18
CA ASN A 297 15.75 18.84 8.52
C ASN A 297 15.91 19.16 7.03
N TRP A 298 15.58 18.18 6.19
CA TRP A 298 15.56 18.31 4.73
C TRP A 298 14.12 18.24 4.24
N SER A 299 13.87 18.79 3.06
CA SER A 299 12.57 18.77 2.38
C SER A 299 12.74 18.27 0.94
N GLN A 300 11.72 17.59 0.41
CA GLN A 300 11.73 17.03 -0.94
C GLN A 300 12.99 16.18 -1.18
N ALA A 301 13.25 15.28 -0.24
CA ALA A 301 14.47 14.49 -0.17
C ALA A 301 14.21 13.05 0.24
N VAL A 302 15.24 12.21 0.12
CA VAL A 302 15.30 10.93 0.81
C VAL A 302 15.69 11.21 2.25
N VAL A 303 14.81 10.85 3.18
CA VAL A 303 14.96 11.14 4.62
C VAL A 303 14.66 9.91 5.46
N ARG A 304 15.21 9.86 6.68
CA ARG A 304 14.82 8.88 7.69
C ARG A 304 13.77 9.45 8.63
N LYS A 305 12.84 8.59 9.04
CA LYS A 305 11.81 8.91 10.02
C LYS A 305 11.63 7.76 11.02
N THR A 306 11.17 8.13 12.20
CA THR A 306 10.83 7.21 13.28
C THR A 306 9.38 7.45 13.68
N TYR A 307 8.65 6.37 13.83
CA TYR A 307 7.26 6.34 14.29
C TYR A 307 7.15 5.44 15.52
N ASP A 308 6.12 5.66 16.31
CA ASP A 308 5.82 4.88 17.51
C ASP A 308 4.41 4.30 17.38
N LEU A 309 4.32 3.06 16.89
CA LEU A 309 3.05 2.38 16.64
C LEU A 309 2.29 2.04 17.94
N SER A 310 2.89 2.20 19.12
CA SER A 310 2.15 2.18 20.38
C SER A 310 1.19 3.38 20.50
N LYS A 311 1.49 4.47 19.80
CA LYS A 311 0.66 5.69 19.74
C LYS A 311 -0.35 5.63 18.60
N GLU A 312 -1.61 5.89 18.93
CA GLU A 312 -2.70 5.88 17.96
C GLU A 312 -2.50 6.91 16.83
N ALA A 313 -1.95 8.08 17.16
CA ALA A 313 -1.68 9.14 16.21
C ALA A 313 -0.75 8.67 15.08
N ASP A 314 0.26 7.84 15.38
CA ASP A 314 1.15 7.30 14.37
C ASP A 314 0.52 6.14 13.61
N ARG A 315 -0.24 5.27 14.29
CA ARG A 315 -0.98 4.19 13.61
C ARG A 315 -1.92 4.71 12.51
N LYS A 316 -2.63 5.82 12.77
CA LYS A 316 -3.54 6.47 11.81
C LYS A 316 -2.84 7.02 10.56
N ARG A 317 -1.51 7.20 10.60
CA ARG A 317 -0.73 7.61 9.43
C ARG A 317 -0.58 6.49 8.41
N PHE A 318 -0.73 5.23 8.82
CA PHE A 318 -0.51 4.09 7.96
C PHE A 318 -1.83 3.55 7.40
N ASP A 319 -1.78 3.19 6.14
CA ASP A 319 -2.79 2.42 5.46
C ASP A 319 -2.54 0.91 5.64
N GLY A 320 -1.27 0.51 5.50
CA GLY A 320 -0.80 -0.86 5.64
C GLY A 320 0.67 -0.98 5.27
N PHE A 321 1.15 -2.21 5.28
CA PHE A 321 2.52 -2.59 4.96
C PHE A 321 2.50 -3.74 3.96
N GLY A 322 3.30 -3.65 2.91
CA GLY A 322 3.31 -4.62 1.82
C GLY A 322 4.63 -5.34 1.66
N ARG A 323 4.56 -6.63 1.39
CA ARG A 323 5.71 -7.48 1.05
C ARG A 323 5.44 -8.21 -0.26
N ALA A 324 6.39 -8.12 -1.19
CA ALA A 324 6.28 -8.79 -2.49
C ALA A 324 6.47 -10.31 -2.33
N ALA A 325 5.92 -11.08 -3.27
CA ALA A 325 6.19 -12.51 -3.37
C ALA A 325 7.61 -12.75 -3.88
N LEU A 326 8.18 -13.93 -3.61
CA LEU A 326 9.45 -14.34 -4.25
C LEU A 326 9.35 -14.35 -5.78
N GLY A 327 8.23 -14.83 -6.33
CA GLY A 327 7.98 -14.86 -7.78
C GLY A 327 7.99 -13.47 -8.44
N ASP A 328 7.82 -12.37 -7.68
CA ASP A 328 7.93 -11.01 -8.24
C ASP A 328 9.39 -10.59 -8.57
N PHE A 329 10.38 -11.43 -8.20
CA PHE A 329 11.82 -11.20 -8.42
C PHE A 329 12.45 -12.21 -9.39
N GLU A 330 11.73 -13.26 -9.79
CA GLU A 330 12.25 -14.35 -10.63
C GLU A 330 12.17 -14.06 -12.13
#